data_AF-A0AAV6TXL1-F1
#
_entry.id   AF-A0AAV6TXL1-F1
#
_cell.length_a   1.000
_cell.length_b   1.000
_cell.length_c   1.000
_cell.angle_alpha   90.00
_cell.angle_beta   90.00
_cell.angle_gamma   90.00
#
_symmetry.space_group_name_H-M   'P 1'
#
loop_
_entity.id
_entity.type
_entity.pdbx_description
1 polymer ?
#
loop_
_entity_poly.entity_id
_entity_poly.type
_entity_poly.pdbx_seq_one_letter_code
_entity_poly.pdbx_strand_id
1 'polypeptide(L)'
;MDGFPRLETLADLDAQFENLSRGLGMNTTTCNIPTLFEGITVPPGIIVQMQDRNKSKEERASIASEWASKYLMYAAPRKVALWCVNSFFLERGMNEIFNARYNPVVQMCINNTASESATNAQITTYGNLSRQFRQNLGDAVFPIVEFAHGDQNIQARVRINTALAARMLDMLTAMITKRNARLGGATPQQGQGCAHYDSYVDYLIDGDLPALLPTSRRNLTGTGIKDDSIVEEVPRDGQAPKNGRLLLTTALMEYVRRNNTLPEGIRERAEADIILALREYDANENQGTGRSQQAANIDIVFNFFLFCRAANIWRENDGQANWRRLKKLNIMLYALGQKMQGQQKVTELINRTGGGIEGLITIFNNTRSIYKPPFCLSAHRVYDMVAVFGGIKFNDVPRSFIKCGVSLRYIIHMRLKSATAMELVTTYWTLINAINETLPVAEQNDINEAEHLFHQLLLQKNSAFSNTTNKAGNVFGITLVPDSREQVVANQRTLNEFLAIAGLVAE
;
A
#
# COMPACT_ATOMS: atom_id res chain seq x y z
N MET A 1 -30.19 -6.62 -15.47
CA MET A 1 -29.40 -5.71 -14.61
C MET A 1 -30.10 -5.39 -13.29
N ASP A 2 -31.34 -5.81 -13.10
CA ASP A 2 -32.25 -5.35 -12.04
C ASP A 2 -31.62 -5.33 -10.66
N GLY A 3 -31.60 -4.17 -10.00
CA GLY A 3 -31.27 -4.03 -8.59
C GLY A 3 -29.96 -3.34 -8.24
N PHE A 4 -28.97 -3.26 -9.15
CA PHE A 4 -27.85 -2.33 -8.95
C PHE A 4 -28.29 -0.91 -9.35
N PRO A 5 -27.89 0.15 -8.63
CA PRO A 5 -28.08 1.51 -9.11
C PRO A 5 -27.38 1.69 -10.47
N ARG A 6 -27.92 2.57 -11.29
CA ARG A 6 -27.33 2.96 -12.57
C ARG A 6 -27.07 4.46 -12.54
N LEU A 7 -25.80 4.82 -12.35
CA LEU A 7 -25.30 6.18 -12.27
C LEU A 7 -24.32 6.34 -13.44
N GLU A 8 -24.66 7.09 -14.46
CA GLU A 8 -23.82 7.17 -15.66
C GLU A 8 -22.83 8.33 -15.58
N THR A 9 -23.15 9.33 -14.76
CA THR A 9 -22.38 10.56 -14.64
C THR A 9 -21.98 10.86 -13.19
N LEU A 10 -21.02 11.77 -13.03
CA LEU A 10 -20.66 12.30 -11.71
C LEU A 10 -21.85 13.03 -11.06
N ALA A 11 -22.68 13.71 -11.85
CA ALA A 11 -23.87 14.40 -11.36
C ALA A 11 -24.91 13.43 -10.78
N ASP A 12 -25.13 12.27 -11.41
CA ASP A 12 -26.01 11.23 -10.89
C ASP A 12 -25.51 10.71 -9.53
N LEU A 13 -24.19 10.48 -9.44
CA LEU A 13 -23.53 10.06 -8.21
C LEU A 13 -23.66 11.10 -7.11
N ASP A 14 -23.42 12.38 -7.43
CA ASP A 14 -23.50 13.48 -6.48
C ASP A 14 -24.91 13.64 -5.93
N ALA A 15 -25.93 13.63 -6.80
CA ALA A 15 -27.32 13.71 -6.39
C ALA A 15 -27.72 12.52 -5.48
N GLN A 16 -27.30 11.30 -5.82
CA GLN A 16 -27.60 10.13 -4.99
C GLN A 16 -26.85 10.20 -3.64
N PHE A 17 -25.59 10.61 -3.66
CA PHE A 17 -24.76 10.75 -2.45
C PHE A 17 -25.34 11.82 -1.50
N GLU A 18 -25.74 12.98 -2.02
CA GLU A 18 -26.39 14.03 -1.23
C GLU A 18 -27.69 13.55 -0.61
N ASN A 19 -28.52 12.83 -1.37
CA ASN A 19 -29.77 12.28 -0.85
C ASN A 19 -29.53 11.28 0.30
N LEU A 20 -28.54 10.39 0.15
CA LEU A 20 -28.21 9.38 1.15
C LEU A 20 -27.48 9.95 2.38
N SER A 21 -26.71 11.03 2.21
CA SER A 21 -25.92 11.65 3.28
C SER A 21 -26.65 12.73 4.07
N ARG A 22 -27.83 13.17 3.60
CA ARG A 22 -28.62 14.23 4.23
C ARG A 22 -28.89 13.90 5.70
N GLY A 23 -28.43 14.79 6.59
CA GLY A 23 -28.63 14.65 8.04
C GLY A 23 -27.71 13.65 8.75
N LEU A 24 -26.75 13.01 8.06
CA LEU A 24 -25.85 12.03 8.68
C LEU A 24 -24.58 12.63 9.31
N GLY A 25 -24.30 13.93 9.12
CA GLY A 25 -23.10 14.56 9.71
C GLY A 25 -21.77 14.18 9.02
N MET A 26 -21.80 13.89 7.73
CA MET A 26 -20.58 13.59 6.96
C MET A 26 -19.55 14.72 7.08
N ASN A 27 -18.29 14.39 7.35
CA ASN A 27 -17.21 15.37 7.50
C ASN A 27 -15.89 14.89 6.87
N THR A 28 -14.99 15.85 6.65
CA THR A 28 -13.62 15.64 6.13
C THR A 28 -12.56 16.03 7.16
N THR A 29 -12.93 16.17 8.43
CA THR A 29 -12.00 16.64 9.48
C THR A 29 -10.89 15.61 9.69
N THR A 30 -11.27 14.34 9.77
CA THR A 30 -10.38 13.21 10.08
C THR A 30 -9.87 12.46 8.85
N CYS A 31 -10.61 12.52 7.74
CA CYS A 31 -10.35 11.79 6.50
C CYS A 31 -10.24 12.74 5.30
N ASN A 32 -9.47 12.33 4.28
CA ASN A 32 -9.34 13.04 3.00
C ASN A 32 -10.64 13.04 2.18
N ILE A 33 -11.54 12.10 2.46
CA ILE A 33 -12.82 11.91 1.80
C ILE A 33 -13.93 12.13 2.85
N PRO A 34 -15.13 12.63 2.49
CA PRO A 34 -16.25 12.69 3.41
C PRO A 34 -16.59 11.32 4.02
N THR A 35 -16.60 11.23 5.34
CA THR A 35 -16.93 10.01 6.11
C THR A 35 -17.79 10.32 7.33
N LEU A 36 -18.28 9.29 8.02
CA LEU A 36 -18.98 9.42 9.31
C LEU A 36 -18.01 9.28 10.50
N PHE A 37 -16.70 9.33 10.26
CA PHE A 37 -15.71 9.05 11.28
C PHE A 37 -15.40 10.30 12.10
N GLU A 38 -15.86 10.31 13.35
CA GLU A 38 -15.69 11.45 14.27
C GLU A 38 -14.55 11.22 15.28
N GLY A 39 -14.25 9.98 15.60
CA GLY A 39 -13.60 9.66 16.86
C GLY A 39 -13.22 8.19 17.01
N ILE A 40 -12.25 7.92 17.89
CA ILE A 40 -12.12 6.60 18.51
C ILE A 40 -12.27 6.69 20.02
N THR A 41 -12.55 5.54 20.63
CA THR A 41 -12.41 5.34 22.06
C THR A 41 -11.63 4.05 22.27
N VAL A 42 -10.49 4.15 22.94
CA VAL A 42 -9.68 2.98 23.29
C VAL A 42 -10.21 2.42 24.61
N PRO A 43 -10.79 1.20 24.65
CA PRO A 43 -11.29 0.64 25.89
C PRO A 43 -10.15 0.45 26.90
N PRO A 44 -10.33 0.82 28.18
CA PRO A 44 -9.34 0.55 29.22
C PRO A 44 -8.99 -0.95 29.26
N GLY A 45 -7.70 -1.27 29.32
CA GLY A 45 -7.22 -2.65 29.43
C GLY A 45 -7.26 -3.47 28.13
N ILE A 46 -7.64 -2.91 26.97
CA ILE A 46 -7.61 -3.67 25.70
C ILE A 46 -6.20 -4.21 25.39
N ILE A 47 -5.15 -3.46 25.72
CA ILE A 47 -3.75 -3.89 25.57
C ILE A 47 -3.43 -5.06 26.52
N VAL A 48 -3.89 -4.99 27.77
CA VAL A 48 -3.72 -6.08 28.75
C VAL A 48 -4.36 -7.36 28.24
N GLN A 49 -5.55 -7.26 27.61
CA GLN A 49 -6.19 -8.41 26.97
C GLN A 49 -5.38 -8.97 25.79
N MET A 50 -4.57 -8.14 25.11
CA MET A 50 -3.69 -8.60 24.02
C MET A 50 -2.39 -9.22 24.55
N GLN A 51 -2.00 -8.92 25.78
CA GLN A 51 -0.82 -9.49 26.43
C GLN A 51 -1.15 -10.74 27.26
N ASP A 52 -2.44 -11.00 27.50
CA ASP A 52 -2.92 -12.18 28.21
C ASP A 52 -2.53 -13.46 27.47
N ARG A 53 -1.57 -14.19 28.04
CA ARG A 53 -1.04 -15.45 27.51
C ARG A 53 -2.03 -16.61 27.60
N ASN A 54 -3.10 -16.48 28.39
CA ASN A 54 -4.15 -17.49 28.47
C ASN A 54 -5.07 -17.48 27.24
N LYS A 55 -5.10 -16.37 26.50
CA LYS A 55 -5.84 -16.26 25.23
C LYS A 55 -5.03 -16.82 24.08
N SER A 56 -5.71 -17.48 23.14
CA SER A 56 -5.08 -17.93 21.91
C SER A 56 -4.71 -16.74 21.00
N LYS A 57 -3.79 -16.96 20.05
CA LYS A 57 -3.43 -15.96 19.03
C LYS A 57 -4.65 -15.52 18.25
N GLU A 58 -5.51 -16.46 17.90
CA GLU A 58 -6.74 -16.25 17.14
C GLU A 58 -7.76 -15.42 17.92
N GLU A 59 -7.88 -15.66 19.23
CA GLU A 59 -8.76 -14.89 20.10
C GLU A 59 -8.29 -13.43 20.20
N ARG A 60 -7.00 -13.21 20.46
CA ARG A 60 -6.41 -11.86 20.51
C ARG A 60 -6.56 -11.12 19.18
N ALA A 61 -6.27 -11.80 18.06
CA ALA A 61 -6.45 -11.24 16.72
C ALA A 61 -7.91 -10.90 16.41
N SER A 62 -8.87 -11.70 16.89
CA SER A 62 -10.30 -11.43 16.78
C SER A 62 -10.69 -10.16 17.53
N ILE A 63 -10.18 -9.95 18.75
CA ILE A 63 -10.46 -8.75 19.54
C ILE A 63 -9.90 -7.50 18.85
N ALA A 64 -8.64 -7.54 18.39
CA ALA A 64 -8.04 -6.43 17.66
C ALA A 64 -8.81 -6.10 16.37
N SER A 65 -9.25 -7.13 15.64
CA SER A 65 -10.05 -6.98 14.41
C SER A 65 -11.44 -6.42 14.68
N GLU A 66 -12.08 -6.83 15.77
CA GLU A 66 -13.39 -6.32 16.19
C GLU A 66 -13.31 -4.84 16.59
N TRP A 67 -12.28 -4.48 17.37
CA TRP A 67 -12.01 -3.10 17.73
C TRP A 67 -11.79 -2.22 16.49
N ALA A 68 -10.94 -2.66 15.54
CA ALA A 68 -10.71 -1.91 14.30
C ALA A 68 -11.99 -1.82 13.45
N SER A 69 -12.76 -2.91 13.36
CA SER A 69 -14.00 -2.94 12.56
C SER A 69 -15.04 -1.93 13.05
N LYS A 70 -15.16 -1.75 14.37
CA LYS A 70 -16.07 -0.78 14.98
C LYS A 70 -15.87 0.64 14.43
N TYR A 71 -14.62 1.05 14.21
CA TYR A 71 -14.29 2.41 13.79
C TYR A 71 -14.18 2.55 12.27
N LEU A 72 -13.61 1.54 11.59
CA LEU A 72 -13.41 1.58 10.14
C LEU A 72 -14.72 1.58 9.36
N MET A 73 -15.81 1.06 9.91
CA MET A 73 -17.15 1.19 9.32
C MET A 73 -17.55 2.66 9.09
N TYR A 74 -17.15 3.54 10.00
CA TYR A 74 -17.44 4.96 9.90
C TYR A 74 -16.44 5.69 8.99
N ALA A 75 -15.20 5.19 8.88
CA ALA A 75 -14.17 5.71 7.98
C ALA A 75 -14.33 5.28 6.50
N ALA A 76 -15.37 4.51 6.17
CA ALA A 76 -15.61 4.05 4.81
C ALA A 76 -15.88 5.23 3.83
N PRO A 77 -15.26 5.24 2.64
CA PRO A 77 -15.43 6.28 1.61
C PRO A 77 -16.75 6.04 0.85
N ARG A 78 -17.85 6.43 1.48
CA ARG A 78 -19.23 6.12 1.04
C ARG A 78 -19.55 6.50 -0.39
N LYS A 79 -19.08 7.65 -0.85
CA LYS A 79 -19.27 8.11 -2.25
C LYS A 79 -18.61 7.16 -3.25
N VAL A 80 -17.37 6.75 -2.97
CA VAL A 80 -16.62 5.81 -3.82
C VAL A 80 -17.24 4.41 -3.75
N ALA A 81 -17.62 3.95 -2.55
CA ALA A 81 -18.30 2.67 -2.39
C ALA A 81 -19.63 2.61 -3.15
N LEU A 82 -20.39 3.71 -3.20
CA LEU A 82 -21.62 3.83 -3.98
C LEU A 82 -21.33 3.72 -5.48
N TRP A 83 -20.30 4.41 -5.94
CA TRP A 83 -19.84 4.32 -7.34
C TRP A 83 -19.37 2.91 -7.71
N CYS A 84 -18.68 2.19 -6.83
CA CYS A 84 -18.22 0.84 -7.13
C CYS A 84 -19.35 -0.21 -7.14
N VAL A 85 -20.49 0.07 -6.51
CA VAL A 85 -21.69 -0.80 -6.53
C VAL A 85 -22.69 -0.39 -7.62
N ASN A 86 -22.25 0.43 -8.59
CA ASN A 86 -23.02 0.88 -9.73
C ASN A 86 -22.92 -0.10 -10.92
N SER A 87 -24.05 -0.39 -11.58
CA SER A 87 -24.10 -1.23 -12.77
C SER A 87 -23.22 -0.71 -13.92
N PHE A 88 -23.18 0.60 -14.15
CA PHE A 88 -22.36 1.21 -15.21
C PHE A 88 -20.85 0.97 -14.98
N PHE A 89 -20.37 1.21 -13.75
CA PHE A 89 -18.98 0.94 -13.36
C PHE A 89 -18.61 -0.54 -13.55
N LEU A 90 -19.48 -1.45 -13.07
CA LEU A 90 -19.24 -2.89 -13.13
C LEU A 90 -19.22 -3.40 -14.57
N GLU A 91 -20.19 -3.00 -15.39
CA GLU A 91 -20.31 -3.44 -16.78
C GLU A 91 -19.09 -3.01 -17.60
N ARG A 92 -18.70 -1.73 -17.49
CA ARG A 92 -17.55 -1.19 -18.22
C ARG A 92 -16.25 -1.86 -17.78
N GLY A 93 -16.01 -1.97 -16.47
CA GLY A 93 -14.81 -2.62 -15.95
C GLY A 93 -14.73 -4.11 -16.27
N MET A 94 -15.85 -4.83 -16.20
CA MET A 94 -15.89 -6.24 -16.57
C MET A 94 -15.73 -6.44 -18.08
N ASN A 95 -16.29 -5.58 -18.92
CA ASN A 95 -16.10 -5.68 -20.36
C ASN A 95 -14.64 -5.44 -20.75
N GLU A 96 -13.99 -4.45 -20.14
CA GLU A 96 -12.59 -4.13 -20.40
C GLU A 96 -11.65 -5.26 -19.94
N ILE A 97 -11.79 -5.76 -18.70
CA ILE A 97 -10.86 -6.78 -18.17
C ILE A 97 -10.92 -8.07 -18.99
N PHE A 98 -11.99 -8.34 -19.73
CA PHE A 98 -12.15 -9.52 -20.59
C PHE A 98 -11.47 -9.40 -21.95
N ASN A 99 -10.89 -8.24 -22.29
CA ASN A 99 -10.05 -8.10 -23.48
C ASN A 99 -8.87 -9.09 -23.44
N ALA A 100 -8.50 -9.65 -24.59
CA ALA A 100 -7.42 -10.63 -24.72
C ALA A 100 -6.06 -10.11 -24.22
N ARG A 101 -5.85 -8.78 -24.25
CA ARG A 101 -4.62 -8.15 -23.72
C ARG A 101 -4.35 -8.43 -22.25
N TYR A 102 -5.38 -8.69 -21.45
CA TYR A 102 -5.24 -9.01 -20.03
C TYR A 102 -5.05 -10.50 -19.75
N ASN A 103 -5.05 -11.37 -20.79
CA ASN A 103 -4.78 -12.80 -20.62
C ASN A 103 -3.48 -13.09 -19.86
N PRO A 104 -2.35 -12.41 -20.12
CA PRO A 104 -1.10 -12.69 -19.42
C PRO A 104 -1.24 -12.56 -17.90
N VAL A 105 -1.85 -11.48 -17.41
CA VAL A 105 -2.01 -11.24 -15.96
C VAL A 105 -3.10 -12.12 -15.33
N VAL A 106 -4.13 -12.51 -16.10
CA VAL A 106 -5.11 -13.51 -15.65
C VAL A 106 -4.44 -14.87 -15.45
N GLN A 107 -3.60 -15.30 -16.39
CA GLN A 107 -2.83 -16.54 -16.25
C GLN A 107 -1.82 -16.46 -15.11
N MET A 108 -1.20 -15.29 -14.89
CA MET A 108 -0.36 -15.08 -13.69
C MET A 108 -1.15 -15.28 -12.40
N CYS A 109 -2.37 -14.75 -12.29
CA CYS A 109 -3.25 -14.94 -11.13
C CYS A 109 -3.57 -16.43 -10.89
N ILE A 110 -3.90 -17.17 -11.96
CA ILE A 110 -4.29 -18.59 -11.88
C ILE A 110 -3.09 -19.50 -11.56
N ASN A 111 -1.93 -19.24 -12.16
CA ASN A 111 -0.79 -20.15 -12.09
C ASN A 111 0.10 -19.94 -10.86
N ASN A 112 -0.04 -18.82 -10.14
CA ASN A 112 0.82 -18.46 -9.00
C ASN A 112 0.12 -18.68 -7.64
N THR A 113 -0.59 -19.80 -7.46
CA THR A 113 -1.28 -20.15 -6.19
C THR A 113 -0.32 -20.62 -5.09
N ALA A 114 0.93 -20.92 -5.43
CA ALA A 114 1.97 -21.31 -4.47
C ALA A 114 3.21 -20.39 -4.49
N SER A 115 3.20 -19.33 -5.30
CA SER A 115 4.37 -18.45 -5.45
C SER A 115 4.51 -17.50 -4.27
N GLU A 116 5.68 -17.48 -3.64
CA GLU A 116 5.99 -16.58 -2.53
C GLU A 116 6.36 -15.16 -2.97
N SER A 117 6.83 -14.99 -4.21
CA SER A 117 7.26 -13.71 -4.78
C SER A 117 7.00 -13.66 -6.29
N ALA A 118 6.94 -12.45 -6.83
CA ALA A 118 6.82 -12.22 -8.27
C ALA A 118 8.19 -11.93 -8.91
N THR A 119 8.37 -12.31 -10.17
CA THR A 119 9.52 -11.88 -10.96
C THR A 119 9.37 -10.43 -11.41
N ASN A 120 10.48 -9.73 -11.66
CA ASN A 120 10.44 -8.35 -12.16
C ASN A 120 9.63 -8.21 -13.46
N ALA A 121 9.68 -9.21 -14.34
CA ALA A 121 8.87 -9.26 -15.55
C ALA A 121 7.36 -9.32 -15.23
N GLN A 122 6.95 -10.23 -14.34
CA GLN A 122 5.54 -10.34 -13.91
C GLN A 122 5.04 -9.04 -13.29
N ILE A 123 5.87 -8.41 -12.47
CA ILE A 123 5.51 -7.15 -11.83
C ILE A 123 5.38 -6.02 -12.86
N THR A 124 6.32 -5.92 -13.80
CA THR A 124 6.27 -4.93 -14.89
C THR A 124 5.02 -5.13 -15.76
N THR A 125 4.71 -6.38 -16.12
CA THR A 125 3.48 -6.72 -16.86
C THR A 125 2.23 -6.31 -16.08
N TYR A 126 2.16 -6.63 -14.78
CA TYR A 126 1.05 -6.24 -13.92
C TYR A 126 0.87 -4.72 -13.87
N GLY A 127 1.94 -3.97 -13.58
CA GLY A 127 1.89 -2.51 -13.47
C GLY A 127 1.49 -1.83 -14.78
N ASN A 128 1.99 -2.32 -15.92
CA ASN A 128 1.62 -1.81 -17.25
C ASN A 128 0.14 -2.05 -17.56
N LEU A 129 -0.34 -3.29 -17.39
CA LEU A 129 -1.72 -3.64 -17.70
C LEU A 129 -2.72 -2.99 -16.73
N SER A 130 -2.38 -2.87 -15.45
CA SER A 130 -3.22 -2.16 -14.47
C SER A 130 -3.40 -0.68 -14.84
N ARG A 131 -2.34 -0.01 -15.30
CA ARG A 131 -2.42 1.38 -15.79
C ARG A 131 -3.24 1.48 -17.07
N GLN A 132 -2.96 0.59 -18.02
CA GLN A 132 -3.67 0.55 -19.30
C GLN A 132 -5.18 0.32 -19.11
N PHE A 133 -5.57 -0.52 -18.13
CA PHE A 133 -6.96 -0.73 -17.75
C PHE A 133 -7.65 0.58 -17.32
N ARG A 134 -6.99 1.36 -16.48
CA ARG A 134 -7.54 2.66 -16.04
C ARG A 134 -7.64 3.66 -17.19
N GLN A 135 -6.61 3.73 -18.02
CA GLN A 135 -6.56 4.62 -19.19
C GLN A 135 -7.66 4.30 -20.21
N ASN A 136 -7.92 3.03 -20.50
CA ASN A 136 -8.94 2.64 -21.49
C ASN A 136 -10.37 2.94 -21.02
N LEU A 137 -10.61 2.84 -19.71
CA LEU A 137 -11.92 3.15 -19.12
C LEU A 137 -12.13 4.66 -18.95
N GLY A 138 -11.06 5.41 -18.69
CA GLY A 138 -11.02 6.86 -18.64
C GLY A 138 -11.92 7.48 -17.57
N ASP A 139 -12.11 8.80 -17.69
CA ASP A 139 -12.84 9.62 -16.72
C ASP A 139 -14.33 9.26 -16.63
N ALA A 140 -14.90 8.63 -17.66
CA ALA A 140 -16.28 8.17 -17.62
C ALA A 140 -16.51 7.14 -16.48
N VAL A 141 -15.55 6.24 -16.27
CA VAL A 141 -15.64 5.18 -15.24
C VAL A 141 -14.90 5.57 -13.97
N PHE A 142 -13.92 6.47 -14.05
CA PHE A 142 -13.16 6.98 -12.91
C PHE A 142 -13.36 8.50 -12.73
N PRO A 143 -14.60 9.00 -12.59
CA PRO A 143 -14.88 10.43 -12.58
C PRO A 143 -14.48 11.14 -11.28
N ILE A 144 -14.14 10.38 -10.23
CA ILE A 144 -13.89 10.91 -8.89
C ILE A 144 -12.39 10.94 -8.60
N VAL A 145 -11.92 12.02 -7.98
CA VAL A 145 -10.49 12.29 -7.70
C VAL A 145 -9.83 11.18 -6.87
N GLU A 146 -10.61 10.42 -6.09
CA GLU A 146 -10.16 9.28 -5.31
C GLU A 146 -9.63 8.11 -6.17
N PHE A 147 -9.99 8.06 -7.46
CA PHE A 147 -9.45 7.10 -8.42
C PHE A 147 -8.22 7.62 -9.18
N ALA A 148 -7.89 8.91 -9.05
CA ALA A 148 -6.81 9.54 -9.81
C ALA A 148 -5.45 8.84 -9.57
N HIS A 149 -4.60 8.93 -10.59
CA HIS A 149 -3.22 8.47 -10.49
C HIS A 149 -2.45 9.36 -9.49
N GLY A 150 -1.76 8.72 -8.55
CA GLY A 150 -0.86 9.43 -7.66
C GLY A 150 0.42 9.76 -8.41
N ASP A 151 0.44 10.83 -9.19
CA ASP A 151 1.63 11.25 -9.95
C ASP A 151 2.59 12.12 -9.13
N GLN A 152 2.29 12.34 -7.85
CA GLN A 152 3.14 13.12 -6.96
C GLN A 152 4.27 12.24 -6.38
N ASN A 153 5.50 12.74 -6.51
CA ASN A 153 6.68 12.22 -5.82
C ASN A 153 6.43 12.13 -4.31
N ILE A 154 7.02 11.12 -3.68
CA ILE A 154 6.99 10.98 -2.22
C ILE A 154 7.66 12.21 -1.61
N GLN A 155 6.93 12.92 -0.73
CA GLN A 155 7.45 14.10 -0.07
C GLN A 155 8.57 13.70 0.90
N ALA A 156 9.73 14.35 0.78
CA ALA A 156 10.86 14.15 1.70
C ALA A 156 10.52 14.52 3.16
N ARG A 157 9.52 15.39 3.37
CA ARG A 157 9.05 15.81 4.69
C ARG A 157 7.55 15.64 4.79
N VAL A 158 7.11 14.90 5.81
CA VAL A 158 5.69 14.64 6.07
C VAL A 158 5.32 15.25 7.40
N ARG A 159 4.35 16.16 7.39
CA ARG A 159 3.83 16.77 8.62
C ARG A 159 2.88 15.82 9.31
N ILE A 160 3.10 15.60 10.61
CA ILE A 160 2.33 14.67 11.42
C ILE A 160 1.81 15.33 12.69
N ASN A 161 0.81 14.74 13.30
CA ASN A 161 0.30 15.17 14.59
C ASN A 161 1.38 15.04 15.69
N THR A 162 1.54 16.08 16.51
CA THR A 162 2.62 16.15 17.50
C THR A 162 2.42 15.13 18.63
N ALA A 163 1.18 14.90 19.07
CA ALA A 163 0.87 14.01 20.19
C ALA A 163 1.19 12.53 19.89
N LEU A 164 1.22 12.15 18.61
CA LEU A 164 1.48 10.77 18.15
C LEU A 164 2.84 10.61 17.47
N ALA A 165 3.67 11.66 17.46
CA ALA A 165 4.94 11.66 16.74
C ALA A 165 5.89 10.54 17.18
N ALA A 166 6.01 10.29 18.48
CA ALA A 166 6.83 9.21 19.02
C ALA A 166 6.38 7.83 18.49
N ARG A 167 5.08 7.52 18.57
CA ARG A 167 4.54 6.24 18.09
C ARG A 167 4.72 6.07 16.58
N MET A 168 4.52 7.12 15.81
CA MET A 168 4.71 7.08 14.35
C MET A 168 6.20 6.88 13.99
N LEU A 169 7.11 7.44 14.79
CA LEU A 169 8.55 7.21 14.65
C LEU A 169 8.93 5.77 15.01
N ASP A 170 8.33 5.19 16.04
CA ASP A 170 8.54 3.79 16.40
C ASP A 170 8.10 2.85 15.26
N MET A 171 6.94 3.13 14.66
CA MET A 171 6.44 2.41 13.49
C MET A 171 7.42 2.50 12.31
N LEU A 172 7.88 3.70 11.98
CA LEU A 172 8.84 3.90 10.89
C LEU A 172 10.17 3.18 11.16
N THR A 173 10.66 3.25 12.39
CA THR A 173 11.90 2.58 12.84
C THR A 173 11.77 1.07 12.73
N ALA A 174 10.64 0.49 13.15
CA ALA A 174 10.36 -0.94 13.02
C ALA A 174 10.38 -1.36 11.53
N MET A 175 9.75 -0.59 10.65
CA MET A 175 9.76 -0.88 9.22
C MET A 175 11.16 -0.78 8.59
N ILE A 176 11.96 0.22 8.97
CA ILE A 176 13.35 0.38 8.53
C ILE A 176 14.20 -0.82 8.98
N THR A 177 14.08 -1.21 10.25
CA THR A 177 14.81 -2.36 10.82
C THR A 177 14.49 -3.65 10.06
N LYS A 178 13.20 -3.92 9.83
CA LYS A 178 12.76 -5.09 9.05
C LYS A 178 13.31 -5.05 7.62
N ARG A 179 13.24 -3.89 6.95
CA ARG A 179 13.82 -3.72 5.61
C ARG A 179 15.32 -4.02 5.60
N ASN A 180 16.09 -3.48 6.54
CA ASN A 180 17.53 -3.66 6.60
C ASN A 180 17.94 -5.11 6.88
N ALA A 181 17.23 -5.79 7.79
CA ALA A 181 17.44 -7.22 8.05
C ALA A 181 17.28 -8.07 6.77
N ARG A 182 16.33 -7.71 5.92
CA ARG A 182 16.03 -8.40 4.66
C ARG A 182 16.99 -8.08 3.51
N LEU A 183 17.60 -6.90 3.51
CA LEU A 183 18.63 -6.54 2.53
C LEU A 183 20.00 -7.18 2.83
N GLY A 184 20.07 -8.19 3.70
CA GLY A 184 21.29 -8.93 3.98
C GLY A 184 22.08 -8.41 5.19
N GLY A 185 21.47 -7.60 6.06
CA GLY A 185 21.90 -7.47 7.45
C GLY A 185 23.34 -7.02 7.65
N ALA A 186 23.66 -5.79 7.27
CA ALA A 186 24.41 -4.95 8.20
C ALA A 186 23.43 -3.89 8.68
N THR A 187 23.12 -3.88 9.97
CA THR A 187 22.82 -2.62 10.64
C THR A 187 23.90 -1.65 10.13
N PRO A 188 23.57 -0.49 9.54
CA PRO A 188 24.61 0.49 9.34
C PRO A 188 25.19 0.71 10.73
N GLN A 189 26.41 0.22 10.97
CA GLN A 189 27.19 0.78 12.05
C GLN A 189 27.17 2.27 11.73
N GLN A 190 26.50 3.04 12.58
CA GLN A 190 26.64 4.48 12.55
C GLN A 190 28.14 4.74 12.59
N GLY A 191 28.69 5.22 11.47
CA GLY A 191 30.11 5.47 11.32
C GLY A 191 30.89 4.35 10.63
N GLN A 192 30.65 4.15 9.33
CA GLN A 192 31.68 4.13 8.27
C GLN A 192 30.96 3.82 6.95
N GLY A 193 30.22 4.80 6.43
CA GLY A 193 30.09 4.88 4.98
C GLY A 193 31.49 5.20 4.44
N CYS A 194 32.01 4.37 3.54
CA CYS A 194 33.27 4.66 2.85
C CYS A 194 33.19 6.09 2.30
N ALA A 195 33.98 7.03 2.81
CA ALA A 195 33.95 8.44 2.40
C ALA A 195 34.13 8.61 0.86
N HIS A 196 34.73 7.60 0.22
CA HIS A 196 34.88 7.47 -1.22
C HIS A 196 33.54 7.39 -1.97
N TYR A 197 32.47 6.91 -1.31
CA TYR A 197 31.13 6.74 -1.87
C TYR A 197 30.46 8.07 -2.23
N ASP A 198 30.49 9.05 -1.32
CA ASP A 198 29.89 10.36 -1.56
C ASP A 198 30.61 11.03 -2.74
N SER A 199 31.93 10.84 -2.88
CA SER A 199 32.70 11.30 -4.04
C SER A 199 32.29 10.65 -5.37
N TYR A 200 31.86 9.38 -5.39
CA TYR A 200 31.30 8.76 -6.60
C TYR A 200 29.90 9.30 -6.90
N VAL A 201 29.08 9.56 -5.88
CA VAL A 201 27.74 10.14 -6.06
C VAL A 201 27.83 11.57 -6.56
N ASP A 202 28.71 12.38 -5.98
CA ASP A 202 28.96 13.76 -6.41
C ASP A 202 29.45 13.79 -7.86
N TYR A 203 30.37 12.90 -8.24
CA TYR A 203 30.77 12.76 -9.65
C TYR A 203 29.59 12.38 -10.58
N LEU A 204 28.67 11.54 -10.12
CA LEU A 204 27.50 11.14 -10.89
C LEU A 204 26.49 12.30 -11.06
N ILE A 205 26.37 13.20 -10.08
CA ILE A 205 25.45 14.34 -10.09
C ILE A 205 26.07 15.56 -10.79
N ASP A 206 27.26 15.96 -10.36
CA ASP A 206 27.88 17.23 -10.70
C ASP A 206 28.85 17.12 -11.89
N GLY A 207 29.23 15.90 -12.29
CA GLY A 207 30.15 15.66 -13.41
C GLY A 207 31.61 15.95 -13.10
N ASP A 208 31.90 16.63 -11.99
CA ASP A 208 33.25 16.91 -11.53
C ASP A 208 33.89 15.65 -10.98
N LEU A 209 34.88 15.13 -11.70
CA LEU A 209 35.66 13.98 -11.27
C LEU A 209 36.70 14.45 -10.25
N PRO A 210 36.64 14.02 -8.97
CA PRO A 210 37.73 14.27 -8.03
C PRO A 210 39.02 13.68 -8.61
N ALA A 211 40.14 14.41 -8.50
CA ALA A 211 41.42 14.07 -9.16
C ALA A 211 41.98 12.66 -8.85
N LEU A 212 41.43 11.98 -7.84
CA LEU A 212 41.84 10.66 -7.38
C LEU A 212 40.68 9.65 -7.32
N LEU A 213 39.56 9.88 -8.01
CA LEU A 213 38.43 8.95 -8.03
C LEU A 213 38.69 7.81 -9.05
N PRO A 214 38.96 6.58 -8.61
CA PRO A 214 39.27 5.50 -9.54
C PRO A 214 37.98 4.90 -10.12
N THR A 215 37.60 5.34 -11.32
CA THR A 215 36.33 4.95 -11.98
C THR A 215 36.29 3.52 -12.51
N SER A 216 37.45 2.88 -12.65
CA SER A 216 37.62 1.50 -13.13
C SER A 216 37.54 0.44 -12.03
N ARG A 217 37.54 0.82 -10.75
CA ARG A 217 37.59 -0.13 -9.63
C ARG A 217 36.30 -0.92 -9.46
N ARG A 218 36.43 -2.17 -9.04
CA ARG A 218 35.32 -3.12 -8.85
C ARG A 218 35.28 -3.67 -7.42
N ASN A 219 34.07 -3.91 -6.91
CA ASN A 219 33.80 -4.69 -5.71
C ASN A 219 33.79 -6.18 -6.03
N LEU A 220 34.58 -6.99 -5.32
CA LEU A 220 34.64 -8.45 -5.50
C LEU A 220 33.35 -9.18 -5.06
N THR A 221 32.60 -8.64 -4.10
CA THR A 221 31.36 -9.26 -3.61
C THR A 221 30.12 -8.58 -4.18
N GLY A 222 29.21 -9.36 -4.76
CA GLY A 222 27.92 -8.89 -5.32
C GLY A 222 26.92 -8.31 -4.29
N THR A 223 27.34 -8.15 -3.03
CA THR A 223 26.56 -7.63 -1.90
C THR A 223 27.37 -6.60 -1.12
N GLY A 224 27.22 -5.32 -1.46
CA GLY A 224 27.75 -4.19 -0.68
C GLY A 224 29.22 -3.84 -0.94
N ILE A 225 29.57 -2.60 -0.57
CA ILE A 225 30.93 -2.06 -0.63
C ILE A 225 31.63 -2.46 0.68
N LYS A 226 32.73 -3.21 0.59
CA LYS A 226 33.67 -3.43 1.70
C LYS A 226 35.05 -3.01 1.20
N ASP A 227 35.72 -2.11 1.95
CA ASP A 227 37.04 -1.56 1.57
C ASP A 227 38.08 -2.66 1.32
N ASP A 228 37.99 -3.79 2.01
CA ASP A 228 38.92 -4.92 1.86
C ASP A 228 38.74 -5.74 0.57
N SER A 229 37.80 -5.37 -0.31
CA SER A 229 37.40 -6.17 -1.48
C SER A 229 37.49 -5.43 -2.83
N ILE A 230 38.28 -4.36 -2.87
CA ILE A 230 38.45 -3.48 -4.03
C ILE A 230 39.67 -3.92 -4.85
N VAL A 231 39.47 -4.27 -6.12
CA VAL A 231 40.57 -4.63 -7.06
C VAL A 231 40.58 -3.67 -8.24
N GLU A 232 41.77 -3.33 -8.70
CA GLU A 232 42.02 -2.51 -9.89
C GLU A 232 42.22 -3.46 -11.09
N GLU A 233 41.16 -3.71 -11.87
CA GLU A 233 41.27 -4.45 -13.14
C GLU A 233 40.83 -3.57 -14.31
N VAL A 234 41.77 -3.29 -15.22
CA VAL A 234 41.50 -2.70 -16.54
C VAL A 234 41.22 -3.86 -17.50
N PRO A 235 40.02 -3.98 -18.10
CA PRO A 235 39.78 -4.98 -19.13
C PRO A 235 40.66 -4.66 -20.34
N ARG A 236 41.59 -5.55 -20.69
CA ARG A 236 42.18 -5.58 -22.03
C ARG A 236 41.20 -6.28 -22.97
N ASP A 237 40.89 -5.62 -24.08
CA ASP A 237 40.18 -6.18 -25.25
C ASP A 237 38.81 -6.82 -24.97
N GLY A 238 37.75 -6.00 -24.86
CA GLY A 238 36.37 -6.37 -25.22
C GLY A 238 35.72 -7.55 -24.48
N GLN A 239 36.39 -8.20 -23.53
CA GLN A 239 35.82 -9.24 -22.69
C GLN A 239 35.24 -8.64 -21.42
N ALA A 240 34.03 -9.08 -21.05
CA ALA A 240 33.44 -8.74 -19.76
C ALA A 240 34.36 -9.23 -18.63
N PRO A 241 34.72 -8.38 -17.65
CA PRO A 241 35.58 -8.77 -16.54
C PRO A 241 34.91 -9.86 -15.72
N LYS A 242 35.68 -10.90 -15.38
CA LYS A 242 35.13 -12.17 -14.90
C LYS A 242 34.67 -12.16 -13.44
N ASN A 243 34.98 -11.15 -12.62
CA ASN A 243 34.44 -11.05 -11.26
C ASN A 243 34.29 -9.59 -10.76
N GLY A 244 33.13 -9.27 -10.18
CA GLY A 244 32.87 -8.03 -9.43
C GLY A 244 32.13 -6.90 -10.18
N ARG A 245 31.45 -6.01 -9.44
CA ARG A 245 30.67 -4.85 -9.97
C ARG A 245 31.49 -3.57 -9.90
N LEU A 246 31.35 -2.65 -10.87
CA LEU A 246 32.00 -1.33 -10.76
C LEU A 246 31.54 -0.59 -9.50
N LEU A 247 32.46 0.18 -8.90
CA LEU A 247 32.11 1.10 -7.82
C LEU A 247 31.10 2.15 -8.29
N LEU A 248 31.23 2.64 -9.53
CA LEU A 248 30.23 3.51 -10.17
C LEU A 248 28.85 2.84 -10.29
N THR A 249 28.79 1.58 -10.72
CA THR A 249 27.53 0.81 -10.75
C THR A 249 26.93 0.71 -9.35
N THR A 250 27.75 0.47 -8.34
CA THR A 250 27.31 0.39 -6.94
C THR A 250 26.82 1.74 -6.42
N ALA A 251 27.49 2.83 -6.79
CA ALA A 251 27.09 4.20 -6.49
C ALA A 251 25.75 4.56 -7.14
N LEU A 252 25.56 4.23 -8.43
CA LEU A 252 24.29 4.35 -9.13
C LEU A 252 23.17 3.54 -8.46
N MET A 253 23.42 2.27 -8.14
CA MET A 253 22.43 1.41 -7.47
C MET A 253 22.04 1.97 -6.10
N GLU A 254 22.99 2.48 -5.33
CA GLU A 254 22.74 3.07 -4.02
C GLU A 254 22.07 4.45 -4.12
N TYR A 255 22.43 5.27 -5.09
CA TYR A 255 21.75 6.53 -5.40
C TYR A 255 20.29 6.26 -5.74
N VAL A 256 20.03 5.29 -6.64
CA VAL A 256 18.66 4.84 -6.95
C VAL A 256 18.00 4.24 -5.71
N ARG A 257 18.70 3.48 -4.87
CA ARG A 257 18.13 2.95 -3.61
C ARG A 257 17.66 4.06 -2.67
N ARG A 258 18.36 5.20 -2.63
CA ARG A 258 18.03 6.37 -1.79
C ARG A 258 16.95 7.25 -2.42
N ASN A 259 17.07 7.54 -3.72
CA ASN A 259 16.30 8.56 -4.44
C ASN A 259 15.20 7.99 -5.35
N ASN A 260 15.25 6.69 -5.65
CA ASN A 260 14.35 5.97 -6.57
C ASN A 260 14.35 6.46 -8.03
N THR A 261 15.34 7.27 -8.40
CA THR A 261 15.58 7.74 -9.76
C THR A 261 17.08 7.72 -10.01
N LEU A 262 17.45 7.70 -11.29
CA LEU A 262 18.83 7.98 -11.68
C LEU A 262 19.14 9.48 -11.47
N PRO A 263 20.41 9.86 -11.33
CA PRO A 263 20.82 11.26 -11.39
C PRO A 263 20.33 11.90 -12.69
N GLU A 264 19.88 13.14 -12.61
CA GLU A 264 19.39 13.88 -13.79
C GLU A 264 20.53 14.04 -14.81
N GLY A 265 20.23 13.85 -16.10
CA GLY A 265 21.24 13.99 -17.16
C GLY A 265 22.23 12.83 -17.29
N ILE A 266 22.18 11.81 -16.40
CA ILE A 266 23.19 10.74 -16.40
C ILE A 266 23.12 9.87 -17.67
N ARG A 267 21.94 9.73 -18.30
CA ARG A 267 21.79 8.87 -19.49
C ARG A 267 22.32 9.54 -20.74
N GLU A 268 22.45 10.86 -20.71
CA GLU A 268 22.95 11.71 -21.78
C GLU A 268 24.48 11.87 -21.74
N ARG A 269 25.11 11.41 -20.65
CA ARG A 269 26.58 11.41 -20.47
C ARG A 269 27.28 10.40 -21.38
N ALA A 270 28.35 10.85 -22.01
CA ALA A 270 29.09 10.10 -23.05
C ALA A 270 30.38 9.45 -22.52
N GLU A 271 30.71 9.64 -21.25
CA GLU A 271 31.89 9.10 -20.61
C GLU A 271 31.81 7.57 -20.54
N ALA A 272 32.89 6.89 -20.95
CA ALA A 272 32.90 5.45 -21.17
C ALA A 272 32.63 4.63 -19.90
N ASP A 273 33.08 5.14 -18.75
CA ASP A 273 32.84 4.60 -17.41
C ASP A 273 31.37 4.74 -16.99
N ILE A 274 30.73 5.87 -17.30
CA ILE A 274 29.30 6.09 -17.07
C ILE A 274 28.44 5.17 -17.95
N ILE A 275 28.76 5.05 -19.24
CA ILE A 275 28.06 4.13 -20.15
C ILE A 275 28.18 2.68 -19.67
N LEU A 276 29.37 2.27 -19.24
CA LEU A 276 29.61 0.93 -18.71
C LEU A 276 28.86 0.70 -17.39
N ALA A 277 28.87 1.68 -16.49
CA ALA A 277 28.16 1.61 -15.22
C ALA A 277 26.63 1.57 -15.43
N LEU A 278 26.09 2.31 -16.41
CA LEU A 278 24.67 2.25 -16.78
C LEU A 278 24.28 0.91 -17.39
N ARG A 279 25.13 0.30 -18.23
CA ARG A 279 24.90 -1.05 -18.77
C ARG A 279 24.90 -2.11 -17.67
N GLU A 280 25.86 -2.05 -16.75
CA GLU A 280 25.88 -2.94 -15.59
C GLU A 280 24.69 -2.68 -14.67
N TYR A 281 24.31 -1.41 -14.47
CA TYR A 281 23.12 -1.03 -13.73
C TYR A 281 21.86 -1.64 -14.35
N ASP A 282 21.61 -1.43 -15.65
CA ASP A 282 20.42 -1.95 -16.34
C ASP A 282 20.40 -3.50 -16.33
N ALA A 283 21.56 -4.16 -16.42
CA ALA A 283 21.68 -5.62 -16.28
C ALA A 283 21.37 -6.12 -14.85
N ASN A 284 21.81 -5.39 -13.81
CA ASN A 284 21.57 -5.71 -12.40
C ASN A 284 20.19 -5.25 -11.91
N GLU A 285 19.61 -4.21 -12.49
CA GLU A 285 18.27 -3.69 -12.18
C GLU A 285 17.21 -4.76 -12.47
N ASN A 286 17.46 -5.61 -13.48
CA ASN A 286 16.64 -6.79 -13.76
C ASN A 286 16.77 -7.91 -12.71
N GLN A 287 17.79 -7.87 -11.85
CA GLN A 287 18.06 -8.86 -10.79
C GLN A 287 17.85 -8.33 -9.35
N GLY A 288 17.67 -7.02 -9.17
CA GLY A 288 17.62 -6.38 -7.85
C GLY A 288 16.31 -6.62 -7.07
N THR A 289 16.45 -6.99 -5.79
CA THR A 289 15.35 -7.18 -4.82
C THR A 289 14.63 -5.89 -4.40
N GLY A 290 15.19 -4.72 -4.72
CA GLY A 290 14.59 -3.41 -4.41
C GLY A 290 13.35 -3.07 -5.26
N ARG A 291 13.38 -3.42 -6.57
CA ARG A 291 12.23 -3.24 -7.47
C ARG A 291 11.07 -4.17 -7.12
N SER A 292 11.35 -5.40 -6.71
CA SER A 292 10.28 -6.35 -6.35
C SER A 292 9.44 -5.90 -5.15
N GLN A 293 10.03 -5.13 -4.22
CA GLN A 293 9.31 -4.56 -3.07
C GLN A 293 8.47 -3.33 -3.44
N GLN A 294 8.99 -2.42 -4.26
CA GLN A 294 8.25 -1.21 -4.67
C GLN A 294 7.14 -1.50 -5.68
N ALA A 295 7.38 -2.45 -6.58
CA ALA A 295 6.47 -2.74 -7.66
C ALA A 295 5.36 -3.77 -7.26
N ALA A 296 5.34 -4.17 -5.97
CA ALA A 296 4.20 -4.84 -5.33
C ALA A 296 3.08 -3.87 -4.88
N ASN A 297 3.07 -2.61 -5.34
CA ASN A 297 1.94 -1.71 -5.13
C ASN A 297 0.66 -2.27 -5.78
N ILE A 298 -0.31 -2.60 -4.93
CA ILE A 298 -1.58 -3.22 -5.35
C ILE A 298 -2.56 -2.15 -5.85
N ASP A 299 -3.10 -2.38 -7.04
CA ASP A 299 -4.30 -1.70 -7.53
C ASP A 299 -5.53 -2.55 -7.20
N ILE A 300 -6.20 -2.22 -6.08
CA ILE A 300 -7.33 -3.01 -5.58
C ILE A 300 -8.53 -3.01 -6.53
N VAL A 301 -8.70 -1.94 -7.33
CA VAL A 301 -9.80 -1.83 -8.29
C VAL A 301 -9.55 -2.74 -9.48
N PHE A 302 -8.35 -2.65 -10.06
CA PHE A 302 -7.92 -3.55 -11.12
C PHE A 302 -7.98 -5.01 -10.67
N ASN A 303 -7.48 -5.30 -9.46
CA ASN A 303 -7.49 -6.63 -8.88
C ASN A 303 -8.90 -7.19 -8.68
N PHE A 304 -9.87 -6.38 -8.27
CA PHE A 304 -11.25 -6.82 -8.15
C PHE A 304 -11.77 -7.39 -9.49
N PHE A 305 -11.58 -6.66 -10.59
CA PHE A 305 -11.98 -7.13 -11.92
C PHE A 305 -11.14 -8.33 -12.39
N LEU A 306 -9.82 -8.31 -12.14
CA LEU A 306 -8.92 -9.41 -12.44
C LEU A 306 -9.36 -10.71 -11.76
N PHE A 307 -9.66 -10.66 -10.46
CA PHE A 307 -10.09 -11.82 -9.68
C PHE A 307 -11.46 -12.32 -10.12
N CYS A 308 -12.40 -11.42 -10.43
CA CYS A 308 -13.68 -11.82 -10.99
C CYS A 308 -13.54 -12.54 -12.34
N ARG A 309 -12.59 -12.11 -13.18
CA ARG A 309 -12.27 -12.79 -14.43
C ARG A 309 -11.60 -14.15 -14.19
N ALA A 310 -10.55 -14.20 -13.37
CA ALA A 310 -9.80 -15.41 -13.08
C ALA A 310 -10.65 -16.50 -12.40
N ALA A 311 -11.58 -16.10 -11.53
CA ALA A 311 -12.52 -17.00 -10.86
C ALA A 311 -13.79 -17.31 -11.67
N ASN A 312 -13.88 -16.84 -12.92
CA ASN A 312 -15.05 -17.01 -13.80
C ASN A 312 -16.39 -16.55 -13.18
N ILE A 313 -16.37 -15.43 -12.46
CA ILE A 313 -17.57 -14.88 -11.80
C ILE A 313 -18.49 -14.19 -12.79
N TRP A 314 -17.93 -13.48 -13.78
CA TRP A 314 -18.71 -12.60 -14.65
C TRP A 314 -19.35 -13.28 -15.86
N ARG A 315 -18.74 -14.32 -16.45
CA ARG A 315 -19.27 -14.95 -17.66
C ARG A 315 -19.93 -16.29 -17.36
N GLU A 316 -21.01 -16.57 -18.06
CA GLU A 316 -21.55 -17.92 -18.18
C GLU A 316 -20.75 -18.76 -19.20
N ASN A 317 -21.01 -20.06 -19.27
CA ASN A 317 -20.30 -20.97 -20.18
C ASN A 317 -20.52 -20.61 -21.66
N ASP A 318 -21.58 -19.86 -21.97
CA ASP A 318 -21.93 -19.34 -23.29
C ASP A 318 -21.36 -17.93 -23.57
N GLY A 319 -20.60 -17.36 -22.63
CA GLY A 319 -20.02 -16.03 -22.74
C GLY A 319 -20.95 -14.88 -22.37
N GLN A 320 -22.17 -15.11 -21.88
CA GLN A 320 -23.08 -14.05 -21.44
C GLN A 320 -22.72 -13.51 -20.04
N ALA A 321 -23.14 -12.27 -19.75
CA ALA A 321 -22.90 -11.63 -18.46
C ALA A 321 -23.76 -12.23 -17.33
N ASN A 322 -23.13 -12.74 -16.28
CA ASN A 322 -23.77 -13.35 -15.12
C ASN A 322 -23.96 -12.34 -13.95
N TRP A 323 -24.97 -11.50 -14.08
CA TRP A 323 -25.34 -10.55 -13.02
C TRP A 323 -25.73 -11.23 -11.71
N ARG A 324 -26.25 -12.47 -11.75
CA ARG A 324 -26.65 -13.21 -10.55
C ARG A 324 -25.44 -13.54 -9.67
N ARG A 325 -24.32 -13.95 -10.27
CA ARG A 325 -23.06 -14.19 -9.55
C ARG A 325 -22.51 -12.91 -8.93
N LEU A 326 -22.51 -11.78 -9.64
CA LEU A 326 -22.10 -10.50 -9.05
C LEU A 326 -22.97 -10.07 -7.86
N LYS A 327 -24.29 -10.25 -7.93
CA LYS A 327 -25.18 -9.97 -6.79
C LYS A 327 -24.84 -10.82 -5.58
N LYS A 328 -24.60 -12.13 -5.78
CA LYS A 328 -24.16 -13.03 -4.70
C LYS A 328 -22.81 -12.59 -4.12
N LEU A 329 -21.86 -12.23 -4.99
CA LEU A 329 -20.56 -11.72 -4.59
C LEU A 329 -20.69 -10.46 -3.73
N ASN A 330 -21.49 -9.48 -4.13
CA ASN A 330 -21.72 -8.26 -3.33
C ASN A 330 -22.30 -8.59 -1.95
N ILE A 331 -23.32 -9.44 -1.87
CA ILE A 331 -23.93 -9.83 -0.59
C ILE A 331 -22.91 -10.53 0.30
N MET A 332 -22.10 -11.44 -0.25
CA MET A 332 -21.05 -12.15 0.47
C MET A 332 -19.95 -11.19 0.96
N LEU A 333 -19.45 -10.31 0.10
CA LEU A 333 -18.43 -9.32 0.45
C LEU A 333 -18.94 -8.32 1.50
N TYR A 334 -20.18 -7.88 1.38
CA TYR A 334 -20.82 -7.04 2.40
C TYR A 334 -20.93 -7.76 3.74
N ALA A 335 -21.30 -9.04 3.74
CA ALA A 335 -21.34 -9.86 4.96
C ALA A 335 -19.95 -10.04 5.58
N LEU A 336 -18.90 -10.27 4.78
CA LEU A 336 -17.51 -10.27 5.24
C LEU A 336 -17.09 -8.92 5.81
N GLY A 337 -17.57 -7.83 5.22
CA GLY A 337 -17.33 -6.47 5.68
C GLY A 337 -18.04 -6.12 6.98
N GLN A 338 -19.06 -6.86 7.44
CA GLN A 338 -19.70 -6.52 8.72
C GLN A 338 -18.79 -6.77 9.93
N LYS A 339 -17.90 -7.76 9.83
CA LYS A 339 -16.89 -8.07 10.85
C LYS A 339 -15.72 -8.79 10.20
N MET A 340 -14.51 -8.27 10.37
CA MET A 340 -13.32 -8.94 9.86
C MET A 340 -13.18 -10.36 10.45
N GLN A 341 -12.99 -11.35 9.58
CA GLN A 341 -12.96 -12.78 9.88
C GLN A 341 -11.59 -13.36 9.48
N GLY A 342 -11.18 -14.41 10.17
CA GLY A 342 -10.01 -15.20 9.80
C GLY A 342 -10.21 -16.01 8.51
N GLN A 343 -9.10 -16.49 7.95
CA GLN A 343 -9.04 -17.21 6.67
C GLN A 343 -10.02 -18.39 6.55
N GLN A 344 -10.16 -19.20 7.61
CA GLN A 344 -11.08 -20.35 7.61
C GLN A 344 -12.53 -19.92 7.36
N LYS A 345 -13.01 -18.94 8.13
CA LYS A 345 -14.38 -18.40 8.00
C LYS A 345 -14.61 -17.70 6.67
N VAL A 346 -13.59 -17.03 6.11
CA VAL A 346 -13.66 -16.48 4.74
C VAL A 346 -13.92 -17.60 3.73
N THR A 347 -13.17 -18.68 3.82
CA THR A 347 -13.29 -19.86 2.93
C THR A 347 -14.65 -20.55 3.09
N GLU A 348 -15.09 -20.76 4.33
CA GLU A 348 -16.42 -21.31 4.66
C GLU A 348 -17.55 -20.46 4.06
N LEU A 349 -17.46 -19.13 4.18
CA LEU A 349 -18.49 -18.23 3.66
C LEU A 349 -18.53 -18.24 2.13
N ILE A 350 -17.39 -18.31 1.45
CA ILE A 350 -17.31 -18.46 -0.01
C ILE A 350 -18.00 -19.78 -0.43
N ASN A 351 -17.63 -20.90 0.21
CA ASN A 351 -18.22 -22.20 -0.07
C ASN A 351 -19.75 -22.22 0.17
N ARG A 352 -20.20 -21.61 1.27
CA ARG A 352 -21.63 -21.53 1.62
C ARG A 352 -22.42 -20.64 0.66
N THR A 353 -21.80 -19.62 0.08
CA THR A 353 -22.48 -18.73 -0.89
C THR A 353 -22.81 -19.48 -2.18
N GLY A 354 -21.86 -20.29 -2.67
CA GLY A 354 -21.99 -21.16 -3.84
C GLY A 354 -22.41 -20.46 -5.15
N GLY A 355 -22.71 -21.26 -6.16
CA GLY A 355 -23.19 -20.79 -7.46
C GLY A 355 -22.12 -20.15 -8.34
N GLY A 356 -20.89 -20.64 -8.27
CA GLY A 356 -19.74 -20.18 -9.05
C GLY A 356 -18.83 -19.21 -8.31
N ILE A 357 -19.14 -18.84 -7.06
CA ILE A 357 -18.28 -17.96 -6.24
C ILE A 357 -17.09 -18.72 -5.65
N GLU A 358 -17.23 -20.05 -5.50
CA GLU A 358 -16.17 -20.97 -5.11
C GLU A 358 -14.94 -20.93 -6.03
N GLY A 359 -15.07 -20.43 -7.26
CA GLY A 359 -13.94 -20.15 -8.16
C GLY A 359 -12.92 -19.16 -7.58
N LEU A 360 -13.27 -18.37 -6.55
CA LEU A 360 -12.28 -17.54 -5.84
C LEU A 360 -11.27 -18.40 -5.08
N ILE A 361 -11.71 -19.52 -4.50
CA ILE A 361 -10.84 -20.41 -3.71
C ILE A 361 -9.82 -21.09 -4.63
N THR A 362 -10.19 -21.40 -5.88
CA THR A 362 -9.28 -22.08 -6.82
C THR A 362 -8.09 -21.22 -7.23
N ILE A 363 -8.22 -19.89 -7.14
CA ILE A 363 -7.14 -18.93 -7.41
C ILE A 363 -6.48 -18.39 -6.13
N PHE A 364 -6.78 -18.97 -4.95
CA PHE A 364 -6.12 -18.56 -3.72
C PHE A 364 -4.64 -18.94 -3.74
N ASN A 365 -3.82 -17.92 -3.49
CA ASN A 365 -2.44 -18.10 -3.10
C ASN A 365 -2.36 -18.34 -1.59
N ASN A 366 -1.94 -19.56 -1.23
CA ASN A 366 -1.89 -20.05 0.15
C ASN A 366 -0.59 -19.71 0.87
N THR A 367 0.33 -18.98 0.23
CA THR A 367 1.57 -18.57 0.87
C THR A 367 1.29 -17.52 1.95
N ARG A 368 2.06 -17.59 3.04
CA ARG A 368 2.10 -16.58 4.10
C ARG A 368 3.04 -15.43 3.79
N SER A 369 3.72 -15.48 2.63
CA SER A 369 4.65 -14.44 2.20
C SER A 369 3.93 -13.09 2.08
N ILE A 370 4.52 -12.09 2.73
CA ILE A 370 4.11 -10.69 2.59
C ILE A 370 4.50 -10.10 1.22
N TYR A 371 5.41 -10.75 0.48
CA TYR A 371 5.84 -10.35 -0.87
C TYR A 371 5.02 -11.04 -1.96
N LYS A 372 3.90 -11.66 -1.57
CA LYS A 372 2.97 -12.31 -2.47
C LYS A 372 2.71 -11.41 -3.69
N PRO A 373 2.85 -11.95 -4.92
CA PRO A 373 2.66 -11.17 -6.14
C PRO A 373 1.38 -10.33 -6.10
N PRO A 374 1.38 -9.06 -6.54
CA PRO A 374 0.23 -8.16 -6.36
C PRO A 374 -1.06 -8.66 -7.06
N PHE A 375 -0.91 -9.50 -8.10
CA PHE A 375 -2.01 -10.14 -8.84
C PHE A 375 -2.52 -11.46 -8.24
N CYS A 376 -2.01 -11.91 -7.09
CA CYS A 376 -2.51 -13.12 -6.44
C CYS A 376 -3.63 -12.78 -5.44
N LEU A 377 -4.72 -13.55 -5.48
CA LEU A 377 -5.77 -13.49 -4.44
C LEU A 377 -5.35 -14.33 -3.24
N SER A 378 -5.71 -13.91 -2.03
CA SER A 378 -5.62 -14.74 -0.82
C SER A 378 -6.79 -14.39 0.08
N ALA A 379 -7.08 -15.19 1.11
CA ALA A 379 -8.19 -14.90 2.02
C ALA A 379 -8.12 -13.47 2.61
N HIS A 380 -6.93 -13.00 2.97
CA HIS A 380 -6.71 -11.61 3.39
C HIS A 380 -7.05 -10.58 2.29
N ARG A 381 -6.67 -10.84 1.04
CA ARG A 381 -6.95 -9.94 -0.10
C ARG A 381 -8.40 -9.99 -0.59
N VAL A 382 -9.24 -10.90 -0.07
CA VAL A 382 -10.69 -10.78 -0.23
C VAL A 382 -11.18 -9.48 0.41
N TYR A 383 -10.54 -8.98 1.48
CA TYR A 383 -10.87 -7.68 2.07
C TYR A 383 -10.50 -6.48 1.18
N ASP A 384 -9.59 -6.64 0.20
CA ASP A 384 -9.39 -5.65 -0.86
C ASP A 384 -10.62 -5.60 -1.78
N MET A 385 -11.22 -6.75 -2.09
CA MET A 385 -12.50 -6.80 -2.81
C MET A 385 -13.65 -6.24 -1.97
N VAL A 386 -13.64 -6.38 -0.64
CA VAL A 386 -14.63 -5.74 0.25
C VAL A 386 -14.55 -4.22 0.15
N ALA A 387 -13.35 -3.64 0.12
CA ALA A 387 -13.18 -2.20 -0.08
C ALA A 387 -13.82 -1.72 -1.38
N VAL A 388 -13.68 -2.49 -2.46
CA VAL A 388 -14.24 -2.15 -3.78
C VAL A 388 -15.73 -2.42 -3.85
N PHE A 389 -16.19 -3.62 -3.52
CA PHE A 389 -17.52 -4.09 -3.87
C PHE A 389 -18.32 -4.66 -2.68
N GLY A 390 -17.78 -4.58 -1.47
CA GLY A 390 -18.46 -4.98 -0.23
C GLY A 390 -18.84 -3.82 0.69
N GLY A 391 -18.50 -2.57 0.35
CA GLY A 391 -18.83 -1.41 1.18
C GLY A 391 -20.32 -1.14 1.30
N ILE A 392 -21.06 -1.29 0.20
CA ILE A 392 -22.52 -1.07 0.12
C ILE A 392 -23.18 -2.32 -0.44
N LYS A 393 -24.33 -2.68 0.14
CA LYS A 393 -25.14 -3.83 -0.29
C LYS A 393 -26.12 -3.37 -1.36
N PHE A 394 -26.05 -3.94 -2.55
CA PHE A 394 -26.80 -3.44 -3.71
C PHE A 394 -28.32 -3.43 -3.51
N ASN A 395 -28.87 -4.40 -2.78
CA ASN A 395 -30.31 -4.53 -2.55
C ASN A 395 -30.80 -3.85 -1.26
N ASP A 396 -29.92 -3.13 -0.57
CA ASP A 396 -30.27 -2.38 0.65
C ASP A 396 -29.31 -1.17 0.79
N VAL A 397 -29.26 -0.34 -0.25
CA VAL A 397 -28.33 0.79 -0.33
C VAL A 397 -28.50 1.76 0.86
N PRO A 398 -29.72 2.22 1.25
CA PRO A 398 -29.85 3.19 2.32
C PRO A 398 -29.29 2.70 3.67
N ARG A 399 -29.58 1.45 4.06
CA ARG A 399 -29.10 0.91 5.33
C ARG A 399 -27.61 0.62 5.30
N SER A 400 -27.12 0.03 4.21
CA SER A 400 -25.70 -0.31 4.05
C SER A 400 -24.81 0.92 3.84
N PHE A 401 -25.36 2.04 3.37
CA PHE A 401 -24.68 3.32 3.34
C PHE A 401 -24.37 3.83 4.75
N ILE A 402 -25.25 3.61 5.72
CA ILE A 402 -24.98 3.94 7.13
C ILE A 402 -24.00 2.92 7.71
N LYS A 403 -24.33 1.62 7.59
CA LYS A 403 -23.55 0.49 8.12
C LYS A 403 -22.63 -0.14 7.06
N CYS A 404 -21.67 0.63 6.56
CA CYS A 404 -20.79 0.17 5.49
C CYS A 404 -20.00 -1.10 5.85
N GLY A 405 -19.75 -1.93 4.85
CA GLY A 405 -18.79 -3.01 4.96
C GLY A 405 -17.37 -2.47 5.18
N VAL A 406 -16.66 -3.07 6.13
CA VAL A 406 -15.34 -2.69 6.64
C VAL A 406 -14.22 -3.29 5.78
N SER A 407 -13.21 -2.47 5.50
CA SER A 407 -11.89 -2.91 5.06
C SER A 407 -10.80 -2.13 5.77
N LEU A 408 -9.68 -2.81 6.09
CA LEU A 408 -8.48 -2.16 6.62
C LEU A 408 -7.92 -1.08 5.68
N ARG A 409 -8.19 -1.20 4.38
CA ARG A 409 -7.80 -0.20 3.37
C ARG A 409 -8.40 1.18 3.63
N TYR A 410 -9.48 1.29 4.41
CA TYR A 410 -10.05 2.58 4.72
C TYR A 410 -9.15 3.46 5.59
N ILE A 411 -8.15 2.86 6.27
CA ILE A 411 -7.09 3.61 6.95
C ILE A 411 -6.38 4.58 5.99
N ILE A 412 -6.22 4.21 4.71
CA ILE A 412 -5.53 5.03 3.70
C ILE A 412 -6.23 6.38 3.49
N HIS A 413 -7.52 6.49 3.81
CA HIS A 413 -8.27 7.74 3.69
C HIS A 413 -8.01 8.71 4.84
N MET A 414 -7.32 8.29 5.90
CA MET A 414 -7.09 9.09 7.09
C MET A 414 -6.03 10.17 6.86
N ARG A 415 -6.25 11.34 7.48
CA ARG A 415 -5.28 12.44 7.43
C ARG A 415 -4.17 12.22 8.44
N LEU A 416 -2.92 12.24 7.99
CA LEU A 416 -1.72 12.14 8.86
C LEU A 416 -1.62 13.23 9.93
N LYS A 417 -2.27 14.38 9.70
CA LYS A 417 -2.34 15.50 10.65
C LYS A 417 -3.46 15.36 11.67
N SER A 418 -4.42 14.46 11.46
CA SER A 418 -5.53 14.26 12.38
C SER A 418 -5.09 13.36 13.54
N ALA A 419 -5.08 13.91 14.76
CA ALA A 419 -4.82 13.15 15.98
C ALA A 419 -5.70 11.91 16.05
N THR A 420 -7.02 12.10 15.92
CA THR A 420 -8.04 11.06 16.00
C THR A 420 -7.83 9.95 14.99
N ALA A 421 -7.51 10.32 13.74
CA ALA A 421 -7.33 9.34 12.69
C ALA A 421 -6.02 8.56 12.88
N MET A 422 -4.95 9.23 13.28
CA MET A 422 -3.68 8.56 13.55
C MET A 422 -3.69 7.75 14.84
N GLU A 423 -4.55 8.08 15.80
CA GLU A 423 -4.74 7.29 17.02
C GLU A 423 -5.28 5.89 16.68
N LEU A 424 -6.16 5.77 15.68
CA LEU A 424 -6.68 4.48 15.21
C LEU A 424 -5.55 3.61 14.63
N VAL A 425 -4.72 4.18 13.76
CA VAL A 425 -3.60 3.47 13.13
C VAL A 425 -2.55 3.05 14.14
N THR A 426 -2.13 3.98 14.99
CA THR A 426 -1.09 3.72 16.01
C THR A 426 -1.58 2.73 17.07
N THR A 427 -2.84 2.84 17.52
CA THR A 427 -3.42 1.88 18.46
C THR A 427 -3.58 0.51 17.81
N TYR A 428 -4.02 0.43 16.55
CA TYR A 428 -4.08 -0.85 15.83
C TYR A 428 -2.70 -1.51 15.76
N TRP A 429 -1.67 -0.75 15.44
CA TRP A 429 -0.29 -1.23 15.46
C TRP A 429 0.14 -1.71 16.85
N THR A 430 -0.16 -0.97 17.91
CA THR A 430 0.12 -1.39 19.30
C THR A 430 -0.56 -2.72 19.65
N LEU A 431 -1.83 -2.91 19.26
CA LEU A 431 -2.57 -4.15 19.51
C LEU A 431 -1.94 -5.33 18.76
N ILE A 432 -1.56 -5.15 17.50
CA ILE A 432 -0.90 -6.19 16.70
C ILE A 432 0.49 -6.51 17.25
N ASN A 433 1.25 -5.52 17.70
CA ASN A 433 2.55 -5.75 18.31
C ASN A 433 2.46 -6.48 19.64
N ALA A 434 1.49 -6.14 20.49
CA ALA A 434 1.24 -6.88 21.73
C ALA A 434 0.94 -8.37 21.46
N ILE A 435 0.26 -8.69 20.34
CA ILE A 435 0.09 -10.08 19.90
C ILE A 435 1.44 -10.67 19.45
N ASN A 436 2.21 -9.95 18.64
CA ASN A 436 3.48 -10.44 18.09
C ASN A 436 4.55 -10.69 19.17
N GLU A 437 4.58 -9.90 20.24
CA GLU A 437 5.48 -10.09 21.39
C GLU A 437 5.30 -11.46 22.06
N THR A 438 4.15 -12.11 21.86
CA THR A 438 3.89 -13.47 22.35
C THR A 438 4.36 -14.58 21.40
N LEU A 439 4.81 -14.24 20.19
CA LEU A 439 5.22 -15.19 19.15
C LEU A 439 6.73 -15.45 19.15
N PRO A 440 7.22 -16.53 18.52
CA PRO A 440 8.66 -16.74 18.30
C PRO A 440 9.29 -15.62 17.47
N VAL A 441 10.58 -15.31 17.74
CA VAL A 441 11.34 -14.22 17.09
C VAL A 441 11.29 -14.27 15.55
N ALA A 442 11.29 -15.47 14.97
CA ALA A 442 11.17 -15.63 13.52
C ALA A 442 9.86 -15.05 12.94
N GLU A 443 8.74 -15.16 13.67
CA GLU A 443 7.45 -14.60 13.27
C GLU A 443 7.34 -13.09 13.59
N GLN A 444 8.14 -12.59 14.54
CA GLN A 444 8.14 -11.17 14.93
C GLN A 444 8.76 -10.25 13.86
N ASN A 445 9.71 -10.78 13.06
CA ASN A 445 10.48 -10.01 12.09
C ASN A 445 9.74 -9.75 10.76
N ASP A 446 8.52 -10.22 10.59
CA ASP A 446 7.70 -9.94 9.41
C ASP A 446 7.01 -8.58 9.48
N ILE A 447 6.89 -7.90 8.33
CA ILE A 447 6.13 -6.65 8.22
C ILE A 447 4.66 -6.98 8.51
N ASN A 448 4.09 -6.33 9.52
CA ASN A 448 2.70 -6.54 9.88
C ASN A 448 1.76 -5.64 9.06
N GLU A 449 0.46 -5.97 9.07
CA GLU A 449 -0.54 -5.24 8.26
C GLU A 449 -0.65 -3.75 8.64
N ALA A 450 -0.49 -3.42 9.92
CA ALA A 450 -0.55 -2.02 10.38
C ALA A 450 0.64 -1.19 9.87
N GLU A 451 1.84 -1.77 9.83
CA GLU A 451 3.04 -1.18 9.22
C GLU A 451 2.86 -1.01 7.70
N HIS A 452 2.25 -2.00 7.03
CA HIS A 452 1.95 -1.90 5.60
C HIS A 452 0.96 -0.76 5.27
N LEU A 453 -0.09 -0.59 6.09
CA LEU A 453 -1.05 0.51 5.95
C LEU A 453 -0.40 1.86 6.26
N PHE A 454 0.47 1.92 7.27
CA PHE A 454 1.23 3.13 7.57
C PHE A 454 2.21 3.50 6.45
N HIS A 455 2.90 2.53 5.85
CA HIS A 455 3.69 2.75 4.64
C HIS A 455 2.85 3.38 3.52
N GLN A 456 1.63 2.90 3.30
CA GLN A 456 0.72 3.46 2.29
C GLN A 456 0.24 4.88 2.61
N LEU A 457 0.07 5.20 3.90
CA LEU A 457 -0.20 6.57 4.34
C LEU A 457 1.01 7.49 4.08
N LEU A 458 2.23 7.01 4.34
CA LEU A 458 3.45 7.76 4.08
C LEU A 458 3.75 7.95 2.59
N LEU A 459 3.27 7.03 1.73
CA LEU A 459 3.20 7.24 0.28
C LEU A 459 2.24 8.38 -0.11
N GLN A 460 1.54 9.01 0.85
CA GLN A 460 0.52 10.03 0.64
C GLN A 460 -0.52 9.57 -0.36
N LYS A 461 -0.95 8.32 -0.20
CA LYS A 461 -2.08 7.77 -0.92
C LYS A 461 -3.33 8.34 -0.27
N ASN A 462 -4.00 9.31 -0.90
CA ASN A 462 -5.21 9.93 -0.34
C ASN A 462 -6.43 9.00 -0.39
N SER A 463 -6.34 7.94 -1.19
CA SER A 463 -7.42 6.98 -1.40
C SER A 463 -6.90 5.60 -1.71
N ALA A 464 -7.42 4.56 -1.04
CA ALA A 464 -7.17 3.15 -1.37
C ALA A 464 -7.39 2.81 -2.86
N PHE A 465 -8.27 3.54 -3.53
CA PHE A 465 -8.68 3.35 -4.93
C PHE A 465 -7.76 4.03 -5.95
N SER A 466 -6.81 4.85 -5.50
CA SER A 466 -5.80 5.44 -6.38
C SER A 466 -4.75 4.41 -6.77
N ASN A 467 -4.21 4.56 -7.99
CA ASN A 467 -3.08 3.77 -8.45
C ASN A 467 -1.78 4.56 -8.17
N THR A 468 -0.80 3.90 -7.54
CA THR A 468 0.47 4.50 -7.10
C THR A 468 1.69 3.77 -7.68
N THR A 469 1.52 2.98 -8.75
CA THR A 469 2.63 2.23 -9.39
C THR A 469 3.73 3.13 -9.98
N ASN A 470 3.46 4.42 -10.21
CA ASN A 470 4.42 5.38 -10.76
C ASN A 470 5.03 6.35 -9.73
N LYS A 471 4.69 6.25 -8.43
CA LYS A 471 5.24 7.19 -7.45
C LYS A 471 6.74 6.99 -7.29
N ALA A 472 7.51 8.00 -7.68
CA ALA A 472 8.94 8.05 -7.42
C ALA A 472 9.23 8.52 -5.98
N GLY A 473 10.39 8.10 -5.46
CA GLY A 473 10.90 8.38 -4.11
C GLY A 473 10.97 7.15 -3.20
N ASN A 474 11.41 7.35 -1.97
CA ASN A 474 11.59 6.31 -0.97
C ASN A 474 10.92 6.69 0.36
N VAL A 475 9.93 5.90 0.80
CA VAL A 475 9.22 6.10 2.08
C VAL A 475 10.18 6.07 3.27
N PHE A 476 11.22 5.23 3.20
CA PHE A 476 12.20 5.09 4.28
C PHE A 476 13.17 6.28 4.38
N GLY A 477 13.15 7.20 3.40
CA GLY A 477 13.91 8.46 3.43
C GLY A 477 13.10 9.67 3.93
N ILE A 478 11.84 9.46 4.35
CA ILE A 478 10.97 10.54 4.81
C ILE A 478 11.41 11.03 6.19
N THR A 479 11.46 12.34 6.37
CA THR A 479 11.53 12.99 7.68
C THR A 479 10.12 13.31 8.18
N LEU A 480 9.75 12.74 9.32
CA LEU A 480 8.51 13.08 10.02
C LEU A 480 8.71 14.41 10.78
N VAL A 481 7.88 15.41 10.46
CA VAL A 481 7.96 16.74 11.06
C VAL A 481 6.70 16.98 11.91
N PRO A 482 6.81 17.18 13.23
CA PRO A 482 5.66 17.56 14.05
C PRO A 482 5.01 18.85 13.55
N ASP A 483 3.68 18.89 13.44
CA ASP A 483 2.96 20.10 13.02
C ASP A 483 2.94 21.12 14.17
N SER A 484 3.93 22.03 14.16
CA SER A 484 4.12 23.11 15.15
C SER A 484 2.91 24.04 15.35
N ARG A 485 1.94 24.05 14.42
CA ARG A 485 0.68 24.81 14.61
C ARG A 485 -0.17 24.28 15.76
N GLU A 486 -0.08 22.98 16.06
CA GLU A 486 -0.79 22.39 17.20
C GLU A 486 -0.14 22.75 18.54
N GLN A 487 1.18 23.00 18.59
CA GLN A 487 1.82 23.54 19.80
C GLN A 487 1.27 24.93 20.13
N VAL A 488 1.00 25.77 19.13
CA VAL A 488 0.44 27.11 19.37
C VAL A 488 -0.99 27.02 19.90
N VAL A 489 -1.83 26.16 19.33
CA VAL A 489 -3.23 25.98 19.77
C VAL A 489 -3.32 25.26 21.12
N ALA A 490 -2.50 24.23 21.36
CA ALA A 490 -2.44 23.54 22.65
C ALA A 490 -1.91 24.47 23.74
N ASN A 491 -0.84 25.22 23.47
CA ASN A 491 -0.31 26.21 24.41
C ASN A 491 -1.30 27.35 24.63
N GLN A 492 -2.05 27.80 23.62
CA GLN A 492 -3.12 28.80 23.80
C GLN A 492 -4.30 28.26 24.60
N ARG A 493 -4.67 26.99 24.44
CA ARG A 493 -5.74 26.38 25.23
C ARG A 493 -5.32 26.18 26.68
N THR A 494 -4.09 25.71 26.93
CA THR A 494 -3.51 25.62 28.27
C THR A 494 -3.31 26.99 28.90
N LEU A 495 -2.91 28.01 28.12
CA LEU A 495 -2.81 29.39 28.58
C LEU A 495 -4.19 29.95 28.92
N ASN A 496 -5.22 29.72 28.11
CA ASN A 496 -6.58 30.17 28.37
C ASN A 496 -7.21 29.45 29.57
N GLU A 497 -6.96 28.15 29.73
CA GLU A 497 -7.38 27.37 30.90
C GLU A 497 -6.64 27.85 32.17
N PHE A 498 -5.34 28.14 32.06
CA PHE A 498 -4.55 28.70 33.16
C PHE A 498 -5.00 30.12 33.52
N LEU A 499 -5.31 30.97 32.54
CA LEU A 499 -5.85 32.32 32.74
C LEU A 499 -7.27 32.28 33.32
N ALA A 500 -8.10 31.32 32.94
CA ALA A 500 -9.42 31.09 33.52
C ALA A 500 -9.34 30.62 34.98
N ILE A 501 -8.41 29.72 35.30
CA ILE A 501 -8.14 29.27 36.67
C ILE A 501 -7.54 30.40 37.53
N ALA A 502 -6.73 31.27 36.92
CA ALA A 502 -6.11 32.42 37.59
C ALA A 502 -7.02 33.65 37.70
N GLY A 503 -8.26 33.61 37.17
CA GLY A 503 -9.20 34.73 37.21
C GLY A 503 -8.79 35.94 36.36
N LEU A 504 -7.96 35.73 35.34
CA LEU A 504 -7.35 36.78 34.50
C LEU A 504 -7.95 36.91 33.10
N VAL A 505 -9.12 36.30 32.85
CA VAL A 505 -9.85 36.52 31.59
C VAL A 505 -10.58 37.85 31.69
N ALA A 506 -10.05 38.88 31.02
CA ALA A 506 -10.75 40.16 30.84
C ALA A 506 -11.91 39.97 29.84
N GLU A 507 -13.06 40.61 30.13
CA GLU A 507 -14.24 40.68 29.24
C GLU A 507 -13.92 41.24 27.85
#